data_AF-A0A9C8H8S2-F1
#
_entry.id   AF-A0A9C8H8S2-F1
#
_cell.length_a   1.000
_cell.length_b   1.000
_cell.length_c   1.000
_cell.angle_alpha   90.00
_cell.angle_beta   90.00
_cell.angle_gamma   90.00
#
_symmetry.space_group_name_H-M   'P 1'
#
loop_
_entity.id
_entity.type
_entity.pdbx_description
1 polymer ?
#
loop_
_entity_poly.entity_id
_entity_poly.type
_entity_poly.pdbx_seq_one_letter_code
_entity_poly.pdbx_strand_id
1 'polypeptide(L)'
;MPRGDYRDAKNALTQAACDLGTLAAANRDRTQPQIRLRQPSGETTPALTPVRPEALASVNAAAAQILEEAETRLLRSAESSARRMVHYQRIAAAVGSAKVLLRSA
;
A
#
# COMPACT_ATOMS: atom_id res chain seq x y z
N MET A 1 -2.89 14.15 23.72
CA MET A 1 -2.60 13.54 22.39
C MET A 1 -3.88 12.96 21.81
N PRO A 2 -4.30 13.33 20.60
CA PRO A 2 -5.54 12.82 20.00
C PRO A 2 -5.28 11.40 19.45
N ARG A 3 -5.39 10.38 20.30
CA ARG A 3 -5.04 8.99 19.94
C ARG A 3 -6.14 8.22 19.19
N GLY A 4 -7.30 8.84 18.93
CA GLY A 4 -8.44 8.22 18.25
C GLY A 4 -8.78 8.75 16.86
N ASP A 5 -8.30 9.95 16.49
CA ASP A 5 -8.86 10.72 15.36
C ASP A 5 -8.46 10.23 13.95
N TYR A 6 -7.42 9.39 13.85
CA TYR A 6 -6.92 8.80 12.61
C TYR A 6 -6.98 7.28 12.61
N ARG A 7 -7.76 6.68 13.52
CA ARG A 7 -7.85 5.23 13.66
C ARG A 7 -8.31 4.59 12.35
N ASP A 8 -9.28 5.18 11.66
CA ASP A 8 -9.82 4.63 10.43
C ASP A 8 -8.80 4.69 9.28
N ALA A 9 -8.06 5.81 9.16
CA ALA A 9 -6.92 5.90 8.23
C ALA A 9 -5.85 4.85 8.54
N LYS A 10 -5.45 4.73 9.81
CA LYS A 10 -4.43 3.77 10.24
C LYS A 10 -4.87 2.34 9.92
N ASN A 11 -6.12 2.00 10.20
CA ASN A 11 -6.68 0.68 9.94
C ASN A 11 -6.72 0.39 8.43
N ALA A 12 -7.19 1.33 7.62
CA ALA A 12 -7.23 1.18 6.16
C ALA A 12 -5.83 0.93 5.57
N LEU A 13 -4.83 1.73 5.99
CA LEU A 13 -3.45 1.57 5.54
C LEU A 13 -2.82 0.27 6.03
N THR A 14 -3.07 -0.12 7.28
CA THR A 14 -2.54 -1.35 7.86
C THR A 14 -3.11 -2.57 7.15
N GLN A 15 -4.42 -2.57 6.88
CA GLN A 15 -5.07 -3.66 6.14
C GLN A 15 -4.50 -3.77 4.72
N ALA A 16 -4.39 -2.65 4.00
CA ALA A 16 -3.82 -2.65 2.65
C ALA A 16 -2.38 -3.18 2.63
N ALA A 17 -1.55 -2.80 3.62
CA ALA A 17 -0.20 -3.31 3.76
C ALA A 17 -0.16 -4.83 4.02
N CYS A 18 -1.06 -5.35 4.86
CA CYS A 18 -1.20 -6.78 5.11
C CYS A 18 -1.66 -7.55 3.86
N ASP A 19 -2.62 -7.01 3.11
CA ASP A 19 -3.15 -7.63 1.90
C ASP A 19 -2.08 -7.69 0.80
N LEU A 20 -1.31 -6.61 0.61
CA LEU A 20 -0.17 -6.58 -0.31
C LEU A 20 0.92 -7.57 0.10
N GLY A 21 1.23 -7.66 1.40
CA GLY A 21 2.19 -8.63 1.92
C GLY A 21 1.77 -10.08 1.64
N THR A 22 0.48 -10.38 1.86
CA THR A 22 -0.12 -11.69 1.56
C THR A 22 -0.06 -12.00 0.06
N LEU A 23 -0.43 -11.03 -0.79
CA LEU A 23 -0.40 -11.17 -2.25
C LEU A 23 1.02 -11.48 -2.76
N ALA A 24 2.03 -10.75 -2.27
CA ALA A 24 3.42 -10.97 -2.63
C ALA A 24 3.92 -12.34 -2.13
N ALA A 25 3.57 -12.73 -0.90
CA ALA A 25 3.94 -14.03 -0.34
C ALA A 25 3.34 -15.21 -1.12
N ALA A 26 2.08 -15.12 -1.53
CA ALA A 26 1.40 -16.14 -2.35
C ALA A 26 2.04 -16.31 -3.73
N ASN A 27 2.62 -15.23 -4.28
CA ASN A 27 3.26 -15.22 -5.59
C ASN A 27 4.79 -15.23 -5.52
N ARG A 28 5.35 -15.62 -4.38
CA ARG A 28 6.80 -15.64 -4.15
C ARG A 28 7.51 -16.55 -5.16
N ASP A 29 8.57 -16.01 -5.75
CA ASP A 29 9.58 -16.80 -6.46
C ASP A 29 10.52 -17.45 -5.43
N ARG A 30 10.53 -18.79 -5.39
CA ARG A 30 11.38 -19.55 -4.46
C ARG A 30 12.80 -19.75 -4.98
N THR A 31 13.04 -19.47 -6.25
CA THR A 31 14.38 -19.53 -6.85
C THR A 31 15.22 -18.31 -6.53
N GLN A 32 14.59 -17.21 -6.09
CA GLN A 32 15.25 -15.96 -5.74
C GLN A 32 15.24 -15.69 -4.23
N PRO A 33 16.35 -15.15 -3.67
CA PRO A 33 16.39 -14.75 -2.27
C PRO A 33 15.58 -13.47 -2.03
N GLN A 34 15.14 -13.26 -0.79
CA GLN A 34 14.62 -11.96 -0.38
C GLN A 34 15.77 -10.95 -0.25
N ILE A 35 15.55 -9.73 -0.72
CA ILE A 35 16.56 -8.67 -0.71
C ILE A 35 16.14 -7.50 0.17
N ARG A 36 17.10 -6.73 0.67
CA ARG A 36 16.87 -5.45 1.34
C ARG A 36 17.56 -4.38 0.51
N LEU A 37 16.87 -3.27 0.25
CA LEU A 37 17.43 -2.15 -0.49
C LEU A 37 17.80 -1.03 0.48
N ARG A 38 18.93 -0.36 0.23
CA ARG A 38 19.28 0.87 0.93
C ARG A 38 18.69 2.06 0.18
N GLN A 39 17.88 2.85 0.86
CA GLN A 39 17.28 4.06 0.33
C GLN A 39 18.30 5.21 0.32
N PRO A 40 18.12 6.23 -0.54
CA PRO A 40 18.96 7.43 -0.54
C PRO A 40 18.99 8.17 0.81
N SER A 41 17.94 8.04 1.62
CA SER A 41 17.87 8.56 3.01
C SER A 41 18.83 7.86 3.97
N GLY A 42 19.47 6.76 3.56
CA GLY A 42 20.32 5.91 4.40
C GLY A 42 19.57 4.76 5.08
N GLU A 43 18.24 4.80 5.10
CA GLU A 43 17.38 3.76 5.67
C GLU A 43 17.39 2.48 4.81
N THR A 44 17.18 1.33 5.44
CA THR A 44 17.10 0.05 4.74
C THR A 44 15.65 -0.44 4.73
N THR A 45 15.20 -0.94 3.58
CA THR A 45 13.85 -1.47 3.46
C THR A 45 13.67 -2.74 4.32
N PRO A 46 12.43 -3.07 4.69
CA PRO A 46 12.08 -4.45 5.02
C PRO A 46 12.51 -5.41 3.90
N ALA A 47 12.60 -6.70 4.22
CA ALA A 47 12.92 -7.73 3.23
C ALA A 47 11.83 -7.76 2.15
N LEU A 48 12.23 -7.50 0.90
CA LEU A 48 11.37 -7.51 -0.26
C LEU A 48 11.21 -8.95 -0.74
N THR A 49 9.96 -9.32 -1.04
CA THR A 49 9.62 -10.65 -1.53
C THR A 49 9.66 -10.66 -3.06
N PRO A 50 10.52 -11.48 -3.69
CA PRO A 50 10.55 -11.60 -5.14
C PRO A 50 9.26 -12.26 -5.63
N VAL A 51 8.64 -11.72 -6.67
CA VAL A 51 7.43 -12.24 -7.29
C VAL A 51 7.80 -12.96 -8.58
N ARG A 52 7.15 -14.10 -8.84
CA ARG A 52 7.39 -14.89 -10.07
C ARG A 52 7.09 -14.05 -11.33
N PRO A 53 7.97 -14.05 -12.35
CA PRO A 53 7.79 -13.24 -13.55
C PRO A 53 6.43 -13.45 -14.24
N GLU A 54 5.98 -14.71 -14.35
CA GLU A 54 4.70 -15.08 -14.97
C GLU A 54 3.47 -14.58 -14.20
N ALA A 55 3.62 -14.24 -12.92
CA ALA A 55 2.56 -13.72 -12.07
C ALA A 55 2.57 -12.18 -11.95
N LEU A 56 3.57 -11.49 -12.51
CA LEU A 56 3.73 -10.05 -12.32
C LEU A 56 2.50 -9.25 -12.77
N ALA A 57 1.97 -9.55 -13.95
CA ALA A 57 0.81 -8.83 -14.49
C ALA A 57 -0.43 -8.98 -13.61
N SER A 58 -0.72 -10.20 -13.14
CA SER A 58 -1.87 -10.47 -12.28
C SER A 58 -1.69 -9.90 -10.87
N VAL A 59 -0.48 -9.99 -10.32
CA VAL A 59 -0.12 -9.38 -9.03
C VAL A 59 -0.23 -7.86 -9.07
N ASN A 60 0.23 -7.21 -10.14
CA ASN A 60 0.11 -5.76 -10.29
C ASN A 60 -1.35 -5.32 -10.39
N ALA A 61 -2.19 -6.06 -11.12
CA ALA A 61 -3.62 -5.80 -11.19
C ALA A 61 -4.32 -5.95 -9.82
N ALA A 62 -4.03 -7.03 -9.09
CA ALA A 62 -4.58 -7.25 -7.75
C ALA A 62 -4.07 -6.20 -6.74
N ALA A 63 -2.80 -5.82 -6.81
CA ALA A 63 -2.25 -4.75 -5.99
C ALA A 63 -2.93 -3.40 -6.26
N ALA A 64 -3.22 -3.08 -7.52
CA ALA A 64 -3.95 -1.87 -7.87
C ALA A 64 -5.36 -1.84 -7.26
N GLN A 65 -6.06 -2.98 -7.24
CA GLN A 65 -7.37 -3.12 -6.60
C GLN A 65 -7.30 -2.91 -5.08
N ILE A 66 -6.31 -3.51 -4.39
CA ILE A 66 -6.11 -3.31 -2.95
C ILE A 66 -5.90 -1.82 -2.62
N LEU A 67 -5.09 -1.13 -3.42
CA LEU A 67 -4.85 0.31 -3.24
C LEU A 67 -6.10 1.15 -3.51
N GLU A 68 -6.94 0.75 -4.47
CA GLU A 68 -8.22 1.41 -4.78
C GLU A 68 -9.25 1.27 -3.67
N GLU A 69 -9.36 0.09 -3.07
CA GLU A 69 -10.20 -0.11 -1.90
C GLU A 69 -9.72 0.74 -0.72
N ALA A 70 -8.41 0.80 -0.47
CA ALA A 70 -7.84 1.60 0.61
C ALA A 70 -8.13 3.09 0.41
N GLU A 71 -7.95 3.61 -0.81
CA GLU A 71 -8.27 4.98 -1.19
C GLU A 71 -9.76 5.29 -0.96
N THR A 72 -10.65 4.39 -1.41
CA THR A 72 -12.10 4.53 -1.23
C THR A 72 -12.49 4.60 0.25
N ARG A 73 -11.89 3.75 1.10
CA ARG A 73 -12.15 3.76 2.55
C ARG A 73 -11.66 5.06 3.20
N LEU A 74 -10.52 5.60 2.77
CA LEU A 74 -9.99 6.87 3.25
C LEU A 74 -10.90 8.04 2.87
N LEU A 75 -11.37 8.10 1.62
CA LEU A 75 -12.28 9.14 1.15
C LEU A 75 -13.62 9.11 1.89
N ARG A 76 -14.20 7.92 2.09
CA ARG A 76 -15.43 7.76 2.89
C ARG A 76 -15.25 8.22 4.34
N SER A 77 -14.07 7.98 4.91
CA SER A 77 -13.74 8.46 6.27
C SER A 77 -13.58 9.99 6.33
N ALA A 78 -13.16 10.61 5.21
CA ALA A 78 -13.07 12.06 5.06
C ALA A 78 -14.44 12.74 5.12
N GLU A 79 -15.43 12.15 4.45
CA GLU A 79 -16.83 12.62 4.43
C GLU A 79 -17.46 12.61 5.83
N SER A 80 -17.14 11.60 6.65
CA SER A 80 -17.62 11.50 8.02
C SER A 80 -16.99 12.52 8.99
N SER A 81 -16.00 13.31 8.56
CA SER A 81 -15.22 14.17 9.45
C SER A 81 -14.72 15.45 8.77
N ALA A 82 -15.60 16.46 8.67
CA ALA A 82 -15.32 17.78 8.07
C ALA A 82 -14.01 18.44 8.57
N ARG A 83 -13.70 18.33 9.87
CA ARG A 83 -12.45 18.88 10.47
C ARG A 83 -11.16 18.26 9.94
N ARG A 84 -11.21 17.06 9.34
CA ARG A 84 -10.03 16.27 8.94
C ARG A 84 -10.07 15.83 7.48
N MET A 85 -11.08 16.27 6.74
CA MET A 85 -11.29 15.93 5.33
C MET A 85 -10.02 16.13 4.49
N VAL A 86 -9.36 17.28 4.66
CA VAL A 86 -8.10 17.61 3.95
C VAL A 86 -6.98 16.61 4.25
N HIS A 87 -6.88 16.10 5.48
CA HIS A 87 -5.86 15.13 5.85
C HIS A 87 -6.12 13.76 5.22
N TYR A 88 -7.37 13.28 5.29
CA TYR A 88 -7.75 12.01 4.66
C TYR A 88 -7.59 12.04 3.13
N GLN A 89 -7.97 13.15 2.48
CA GLN A 89 -7.77 13.35 1.04
C GLN A 89 -6.29 13.35 0.65
N ARG A 90 -5.41 13.98 1.44
CA ARG A 90 -3.96 13.95 1.21
C ARG A 90 -3.38 12.54 1.33
N ILE A 91 -3.82 11.77 2.32
CA ILE A 91 -3.40 10.37 2.48
C ILE A 91 -3.90 9.54 1.29
N ALA A 92 -5.17 9.70 0.90
CA ALA A 92 -5.76 9.02 -0.25
C ALA A 92 -4.98 9.31 -1.55
N ALA A 93 -4.64 10.58 -1.81
CA ALA A 93 -3.84 10.97 -2.97
C ALA A 93 -2.44 10.32 -2.98
N ALA A 94 -1.80 10.19 -1.81
CA ALA A 94 -0.50 9.51 -1.68
C ALA A 94 -0.62 7.99 -1.91
N VAL A 95 -1.73 7.36 -1.53
CA VAL A 95 -2.00 5.94 -1.84
C VAL A 95 -2.26 5.77 -3.34
N GLY A 96 -3.02 6.68 -3.95
CA GLY A 96 -3.30 6.67 -5.39
C GLY A 96 -2.05 6.88 -6.25
N SER A 97 -1.09 7.69 -5.82
CA SER A 97 0.17 7.89 -6.55
C SER A 97 1.03 6.62 -6.62
N ALA A 98 0.94 5.72 -5.63
CA ALA A 98 1.61 4.42 -5.68
C ALA A 98 1.08 3.52 -6.82
N LYS A 99 -0.18 3.68 -7.25
CA LYS A 99 -0.72 2.97 -8.44
C LYS A 99 -0.03 3.38 -9.73
N VAL A 100 0.57 4.57 -9.80
CA VAL A 100 1.36 5.01 -10.96
C VAL A 100 2.61 4.13 -11.09
N LEU A 101 3.29 3.84 -9.97
CA LEU A 101 4.47 2.97 -9.95
C LEU A 101 4.14 1.56 -10.47
N LEU A 102 2.96 1.03 -10.15
CA LEU A 102 2.51 -0.29 -10.63
C LEU A 102 2.23 -0.34 -12.13
N ARG A 103 1.88 0.79 -12.75
CA ARG A 103 1.59 0.89 -14.19
C ARG A 103 2.82 1.17 -15.05
N SER A 104 3.91 1.64 -14.43
CA SER A 104 5.17 1.96 -15.12
C SER A 104 6.17 0.81 -15.11
N ALA A 105 5.85 -0.31 -14.46
CA ALA A 105 6.69 -1.50 -14.32
C ALA A 105 6.28 -2.60 -15.31
#